data_AF-A0A497B4I7-F1
#
_entry.id   AF-A0A497B4I7-F1
#
_cell.length_a   1.000
_cell.length_b   1.000
_cell.length_c   1.000
_cell.angle_alpha   90.00
_cell.angle_beta   90.00
_cell.angle_gamma   90.00
#
_symmetry.space_group_name_H-M   'P 1'
#
loop_
_entity.id
_entity.type
_entity.pdbx_description
1 polymer ?
#
loop_
_entity_poly.entity_id
_entity_poly.type
_entity_poly.pdbx_seq_one_letter_code
_entity_poly.pdbx_strand_id
1 'polypeptide(L)'
;MIGVTGEMDMQSVPDWESEIKDRRTTFLNSLLLVAAVGGLVAIVLTYVTLPKDMTVLERWIEVIPFLAGWLIVLIIWAWRGLGYSTRALIVLLIVYGLSVFIFRRGGLPGSGRVWLLLLPALAFILAGARLGIAAGAIGILTYSIFALAFSQKWLVPLVSEDQVALTTWFSEGGSFLLITASLTLILWSYGRGWLGALARMSATSQQLQVQAQELKAANEQLRLQTSRLRTTAEIARAGSSILDPEALCAEVVDRVQEEFESIGVYYVGLFLLSEISRDTGEQFAVLKAATGEAGKLLLEMNHELALDDTTLIGQCIVRRDARVISSMEEDTARFDAVPMSYTRSEAALPLHSRGRILGALSVQSAREASFDETDVAVLQTMADQVAVAIDNARLFSQAETALEDVRAAHRRYLTKSWEEFLAAGLVTRVDYAQPGAELGDSEFLRDAQRAAMVHERAVVLDGPPRTKGSEGAGKQDEYREAQTALVVPLKLREQIIGTMTLHETRRQRPWDAGEIAMSETIAEQVALSVENLRLMDEVQRRAARERLVGEISDQMQRATDMGSLLRITAEELNRVLGGSRAYVRLGVAAGLAGETEH
;
A
#
# COMPACT_ATOMS: atom_id res chain seq x y z
N MET A 1 9.82 9.63 2.36
CA MET A 1 9.56 10.93 3.00
C MET A 1 10.16 12.03 2.12
N ILE A 2 9.36 12.57 1.21
CA ILE A 2 9.69 13.80 0.46
C ILE A 2 8.48 14.69 0.73
N GLY A 3 8.72 15.78 1.46
CA GLY A 3 7.69 16.70 1.91
C GLY A 3 7.11 17.46 0.73
N VAL A 4 5.87 17.15 0.38
CA VAL A 4 5.03 17.98 -0.49
C VAL A 4 3.98 18.64 0.41
N THR A 5 4.41 19.63 1.16
CA THR A 5 3.52 20.65 1.75
C THR A 5 3.56 21.84 0.81
N GLY A 6 2.90 21.70 -0.35
CA GLY A 6 2.52 22.84 -1.17
C GLY A 6 1.19 23.35 -0.66
N GLU A 7 1.21 24.34 0.22
CA GLU A 7 0.01 25.15 0.49
C GLU A 7 -0.51 25.67 -0.86
N MET A 8 -1.71 25.23 -1.24
CA MET A 8 -2.45 25.80 -2.37
C MET A 8 -2.68 27.28 -2.09
N ASP A 9 -1.97 28.13 -2.81
CA ASP A 9 -2.24 29.55 -2.82
C ASP A 9 -3.58 29.81 -3.54
N MET A 10 -4.65 29.87 -2.75
CA MET A 10 -6.02 30.18 -3.19
C MET A 10 -6.22 31.66 -3.58
N GLN A 11 -5.17 32.45 -3.82
CA GLN A 11 -5.29 33.90 -3.96
C GLN A 11 -5.65 34.46 -5.36
N SER A 12 -5.86 33.66 -6.40
CA SER A 12 -6.08 34.24 -7.74
C SER A 12 -7.51 34.11 -8.30
N VAL A 13 -8.55 34.09 -7.46
CA VAL A 13 -9.91 34.34 -7.96
C VAL A 13 -10.07 35.86 -8.12
N PRO A 14 -10.25 36.40 -9.34
CA PRO A 14 -10.44 37.83 -9.53
C PRO A 14 -11.70 38.29 -8.79
N ASP A 15 -11.54 39.21 -7.84
CA ASP A 15 -12.66 39.86 -7.15
C ASP A 15 -13.38 40.81 -8.12
N TRP A 16 -14.27 40.22 -8.91
CA TRP A 16 -15.06 40.87 -9.94
C TRP A 16 -15.95 42.00 -9.39
N GLU A 17 -16.33 41.94 -8.10
CA GLU A 17 -17.09 43.02 -7.46
C GLU A 17 -16.24 44.28 -7.30
N SER A 18 -14.98 44.12 -6.91
CA SER A 18 -14.03 45.23 -6.78
C SER A 18 -13.72 45.90 -8.12
N GLU A 19 -13.50 45.13 -9.19
CA GLU A 19 -13.17 45.66 -10.52
C GLU A 19 -14.37 46.39 -11.15
N ILE A 20 -15.60 45.88 -10.96
CA ILE A 20 -16.83 46.56 -11.42
C ILE A 20 -17.01 47.90 -10.68
N LYS A 21 -16.77 47.92 -9.37
CA LYS A 21 -16.88 49.12 -8.54
C LYS A 21 -15.85 50.19 -8.95
N ASP A 22 -14.63 49.78 -9.26
CA ASP A 22 -13.57 50.69 -9.68
C ASP A 22 -13.82 51.28 -11.08
N ARG A 23 -14.26 50.44 -12.03
CA ARG A 23 -14.68 50.92 -13.37
C ARG A 23 -15.85 51.89 -13.32
N ARG A 24 -16.87 51.60 -12.50
CA ARG A 24 -18.01 52.48 -12.27
C ARG A 24 -17.60 53.83 -11.70
N THR A 25 -16.65 53.82 -10.75
CA THR A 25 -16.12 55.04 -10.14
C THR A 25 -15.33 55.89 -11.14
N THR A 26 -14.48 55.24 -11.94
CA THR A 26 -13.74 55.88 -13.02
C THR A 26 -14.67 56.52 -14.05
N PHE A 27 -15.73 55.80 -14.45
CA PHE A 27 -16.75 56.31 -15.36
C PHE A 27 -17.48 57.53 -14.79
N LEU A 28 -17.93 57.47 -13.53
CA LEU A 28 -18.59 58.58 -12.86
C LEU A 28 -17.70 59.83 -12.81
N ASN A 29 -16.39 59.66 -12.55
CA ASN A 29 -15.44 60.77 -12.52
C ASN A 29 -15.27 61.41 -13.91
N SER A 30 -15.17 60.60 -14.98
CA SER A 30 -15.10 61.09 -16.35
C SER A 30 -16.40 61.81 -16.76
N LEU A 31 -17.55 61.27 -16.38
CA LEU A 31 -18.86 61.89 -16.63
C LEU A 31 -18.97 63.26 -15.95
N LEU A 32 -18.58 63.36 -14.67
CA LEU A 32 -18.58 64.61 -13.92
C LEU A 32 -17.64 65.65 -14.52
N LEU A 33 -16.46 65.24 -15.00
CA LEU A 33 -15.52 66.13 -15.69
C LEU A 33 -16.13 66.68 -16.98
N VAL A 34 -16.72 65.80 -17.81
CA VAL A 34 -17.39 66.21 -19.06
C VAL A 34 -18.57 67.15 -18.76
N ALA A 35 -19.37 66.85 -17.75
CA ALA A 35 -20.50 67.68 -17.33
C ALA A 35 -20.04 69.04 -16.76
N ALA A 36 -18.90 69.09 -16.04
CA ALA A 36 -18.32 70.33 -15.54
C ALA A 36 -17.83 71.23 -16.67
N VAL A 37 -17.19 70.67 -17.71
CA VAL A 37 -16.73 71.46 -18.87
C VAL A 37 -17.91 71.85 -19.78
N GLY A 38 -18.78 70.89 -20.12
CA GLY A 38 -19.90 71.09 -21.03
C GLY A 38 -21.06 71.91 -20.44
N GLY A 39 -21.26 71.87 -19.12
CA GLY A 39 -22.37 72.58 -18.47
C GLY A 39 -22.25 74.10 -18.56
N LEU A 40 -21.04 74.66 -18.54
CA LEU A 40 -20.82 76.09 -18.76
C LEU A 40 -21.25 76.51 -20.18
N VAL A 41 -20.91 75.68 -21.18
CA VAL A 41 -21.33 75.90 -22.57
C VAL A 41 -22.85 75.83 -22.69
N ALA A 42 -23.48 74.84 -22.05
CA ALA A 42 -24.93 74.68 -22.04
C ALA A 42 -25.66 75.87 -21.38
N ILE A 43 -25.12 76.42 -20.30
CA ILE A 43 -25.67 77.61 -19.62
C ILE A 43 -25.60 78.84 -20.53
N VAL A 44 -24.44 79.09 -21.15
CA VAL A 44 -24.26 80.22 -22.07
C VAL A 44 -25.19 80.10 -23.28
N LEU A 45 -25.28 78.90 -23.86
CA LEU A 45 -26.19 78.62 -24.98
C LEU A 45 -27.65 78.86 -24.57
N THR A 46 -28.02 78.44 -23.36
CA THR A 46 -29.37 78.62 -22.81
C THR A 46 -29.71 80.10 -22.64
N TYR A 47 -28.77 80.91 -22.12
CA TYR A 47 -28.97 82.35 -21.96
C TYR A 47 -29.14 83.08 -23.31
N VAL A 48 -28.32 82.72 -24.32
CA VAL A 48 -28.34 83.36 -25.65
C VAL A 48 -29.60 83.00 -26.46
N THR A 49 -30.20 81.86 -26.18
CA THR A 49 -31.38 81.34 -26.89
C THR A 49 -32.71 81.77 -26.29
N LEU A 50 -32.71 82.50 -25.17
CA LEU A 50 -33.93 83.02 -24.57
C LEU A 50 -34.53 84.17 -25.41
N PRO A 51 -35.87 84.25 -25.51
CA PRO A 51 -36.55 85.33 -26.23
C PRO A 51 -36.11 86.74 -25.79
N LYS A 52 -35.97 87.65 -26.76
CA LYS A 52 -35.42 88.99 -26.53
C LYS A 52 -36.33 89.91 -25.72
N ASP A 53 -37.62 89.60 -25.72
CA ASP A 53 -38.74 90.29 -25.07
C ASP A 53 -38.91 89.96 -23.57
N MET A 54 -38.24 88.92 -23.06
CA MET A 54 -38.26 88.58 -21.63
C MET A 54 -37.56 89.65 -20.77
N THR A 55 -38.13 89.92 -19.60
CA THR A 55 -37.48 90.75 -18.57
C THR A 55 -36.22 90.10 -18.02
N VAL A 56 -35.33 90.90 -17.41
CA VAL A 56 -34.10 90.38 -16.77
C VAL A 56 -34.42 89.32 -15.71
N LEU A 57 -35.50 89.52 -14.94
CA LEU A 57 -35.92 88.59 -13.90
C LEU A 57 -36.39 87.25 -14.49
N GLU A 58 -37.20 87.27 -15.55
CA GLU A 58 -37.69 86.06 -16.23
C GLU A 58 -36.56 85.25 -16.86
N ARG A 59 -35.55 85.90 -17.44
CA ARG A 59 -34.37 85.19 -17.97
C ARG A 59 -33.57 84.48 -16.89
N TRP A 60 -33.41 85.10 -15.72
CA TRP A 60 -32.69 84.47 -14.61
C TRP A 60 -33.46 83.25 -14.06
N ILE A 61 -34.79 83.31 -13.98
CA ILE A 61 -35.61 82.15 -13.57
C ILE A 61 -35.35 80.93 -14.47
N GLU A 62 -35.12 81.15 -15.77
CA GLU A 62 -34.85 80.06 -16.73
C GLU A 62 -33.41 79.55 -16.71
N VAL A 63 -32.44 80.34 -16.24
CA VAL A 63 -31.01 79.96 -16.20
C VAL A 63 -30.56 79.42 -14.84
N ILE A 64 -31.17 79.89 -13.74
CA ILE A 64 -30.83 79.46 -12.37
C ILE A 64 -30.82 77.94 -12.20
N PRO A 65 -31.79 77.15 -12.72
CA PRO A 65 -31.77 75.69 -12.56
C PRO A 65 -30.55 75.02 -13.20
N PHE A 66 -30.08 75.53 -14.36
CA PHE A 66 -28.88 75.01 -15.02
C PHE A 66 -27.60 75.41 -14.28
N LEU A 67 -27.54 76.66 -13.80
CA LEU A 67 -26.43 77.16 -12.98
C LEU A 67 -26.33 76.35 -11.67
N ALA A 68 -27.46 76.10 -11.01
CA ALA A 68 -27.53 75.31 -9.78
C ALA A 68 -27.11 73.86 -10.03
N GLY A 69 -27.64 73.21 -11.07
CA GLY A 69 -27.25 71.85 -11.45
C GLY A 69 -25.76 71.74 -11.75
N TRP A 70 -25.20 72.71 -12.49
CA TRP A 70 -23.78 72.76 -12.82
C TRP A 70 -22.89 72.99 -11.60
N LEU A 71 -23.27 73.90 -10.70
CA LEU A 71 -22.54 74.14 -9.45
C LEU A 71 -22.52 72.89 -8.57
N ILE A 72 -23.64 72.17 -8.47
CA ILE A 72 -23.71 70.91 -7.72
C ILE A 72 -22.81 69.84 -8.36
N VAL A 73 -22.78 69.73 -9.69
CA VAL A 73 -21.85 68.84 -10.41
C VAL A 73 -20.40 69.20 -10.11
N LEU A 74 -20.03 70.48 -10.10
CA LEU A 74 -18.67 70.95 -9.79
C LEU A 74 -18.29 70.65 -8.34
N ILE A 75 -19.20 70.88 -7.39
CA ILE A 75 -19.01 70.52 -5.98
C ILE A 75 -18.79 69.01 -5.83
N ILE A 76 -19.61 68.17 -6.46
CA ILE A 76 -19.49 66.70 -6.38
C ILE A 76 -18.23 66.19 -7.08
N TRP A 77 -17.78 66.88 -8.12
CA TRP A 77 -16.53 66.58 -8.80
C TRP A 77 -15.31 66.90 -7.91
N ALA A 78 -15.30 68.07 -7.24
CA ALA A 78 -14.22 68.49 -6.35
C ALA A 78 -14.21 67.74 -5.00
N TRP A 79 -15.38 67.31 -4.52
CA TRP A 79 -15.52 66.73 -3.20
C TRP A 79 -15.26 65.21 -3.20
N ARG A 80 -14.03 64.83 -2.84
CA ARG A 80 -13.57 63.43 -2.80
C ARG A 80 -14.09 62.59 -1.62
N GLY A 81 -14.78 63.21 -0.65
CA GLY A 81 -15.27 62.53 0.57
C GLY A 81 -16.63 61.84 0.43
N LEU A 82 -17.36 62.07 -0.65
CA LEU A 82 -18.68 61.45 -0.89
C LEU A 82 -18.53 60.05 -1.47
N GLY A 83 -19.24 59.08 -0.90
CA GLY A 83 -19.31 57.71 -1.42
C GLY A 83 -19.88 57.65 -2.84
N TYR A 84 -19.46 56.64 -3.61
CA TYR A 84 -19.87 56.42 -5.00
C TYR A 84 -21.39 56.47 -5.20
N SER A 85 -22.14 55.71 -4.39
CA SER A 85 -23.60 55.58 -4.53
C SER A 85 -24.32 56.91 -4.36
N THR A 86 -23.86 57.75 -3.42
CA THR A 86 -24.43 59.08 -3.17
C THR A 86 -24.14 60.02 -4.33
N ARG A 87 -22.90 60.04 -4.84
CA ARG A 87 -22.51 60.88 -5.99
C ARG A 87 -23.31 60.49 -7.24
N ALA A 88 -23.43 59.18 -7.51
CA ALA A 88 -24.22 58.66 -8.62
C ALA A 88 -25.70 59.04 -8.50
N LEU A 89 -26.30 58.90 -7.31
CA LEU A 89 -27.70 59.27 -7.08
C LEU A 89 -27.94 60.76 -7.31
N ILE A 90 -27.06 61.63 -6.80
CA ILE A 90 -27.22 63.07 -6.97
C ILE A 90 -27.12 63.45 -8.46
N VAL A 91 -26.19 62.85 -9.21
CA VAL A 91 -26.09 63.08 -10.67
C VAL A 91 -27.38 62.66 -11.38
N LEU A 92 -27.95 61.50 -11.05
CA LEU A 92 -29.22 61.05 -11.62
C LEU A 92 -30.38 61.98 -11.29
N LEU A 93 -30.45 62.48 -10.05
CA LEU A 93 -31.48 63.44 -9.63
C LEU A 93 -31.34 64.79 -10.33
N ILE A 94 -30.12 65.29 -10.55
CA ILE A 94 -29.87 66.52 -11.30
C ILE A 94 -30.31 66.35 -12.75
N VAL A 95 -29.90 65.25 -13.40
CA VAL A 95 -30.28 64.96 -14.77
C VAL A 95 -31.80 64.86 -14.88
N TYR A 96 -32.47 64.18 -13.96
CA TYR A 96 -33.93 64.09 -13.93
C TYR A 96 -34.60 65.46 -13.73
N GLY A 97 -34.14 66.25 -12.76
CA GLY A 97 -34.68 67.58 -12.48
C GLY A 97 -34.51 68.54 -13.66
N LEU A 98 -33.34 68.54 -14.30
CA LEU A 98 -33.08 69.30 -15.52
C LEU A 98 -33.95 68.78 -16.68
N SER A 99 -34.12 67.47 -16.82
CA SER A 99 -34.99 66.88 -17.85
C SER A 99 -36.43 67.38 -17.72
N VAL A 100 -37.00 67.33 -16.50
CA VAL A 100 -38.36 67.83 -16.21
C VAL A 100 -38.47 69.32 -16.48
N PHE A 101 -37.46 70.10 -16.09
CA PHE A 101 -37.43 71.54 -16.31
C PHE A 101 -37.41 71.90 -17.80
N ILE A 102 -36.53 71.26 -18.57
CA ILE A 102 -36.42 71.42 -20.03
C ILE A 102 -37.73 70.98 -20.71
N PHE A 103 -38.32 69.87 -20.26
CA PHE A 103 -39.58 69.35 -20.80
C PHE A 103 -40.74 70.33 -20.60
N ARG A 104 -40.85 70.92 -19.40
CA ARG A 104 -41.84 71.97 -19.11
C ARG A 104 -41.68 73.17 -20.05
N ARG A 105 -40.42 73.58 -20.31
CA ARG A 105 -40.11 74.75 -21.15
C ARG A 105 -40.41 74.50 -22.64
N GLY A 106 -39.91 73.41 -23.20
CA GLY A 106 -39.98 73.13 -24.64
C GLY A 106 -41.20 72.32 -25.10
N GLY A 107 -41.98 71.76 -24.17
CA GLY A 107 -43.13 70.93 -24.48
C GLY A 107 -42.78 69.59 -25.13
N LEU A 108 -43.79 68.92 -25.70
CA LEU A 108 -43.66 67.62 -26.38
C LEU A 108 -42.66 67.57 -27.56
N PRO A 109 -42.53 68.61 -28.41
CA PRO A 109 -41.54 68.60 -29.49
C PRO A 109 -40.12 68.94 -29.03
N GLY A 110 -39.95 69.50 -27.83
CA GLY A 110 -38.66 69.96 -27.31
C GLY A 110 -37.70 68.85 -26.85
N SER A 111 -36.48 69.26 -26.53
CA SER A 111 -35.35 68.40 -26.15
C SER A 111 -35.52 67.66 -24.82
N GLY A 112 -36.53 68.00 -24.00
CA GLY A 112 -36.78 67.37 -22.71
C GLY A 112 -36.93 65.84 -22.80
N ARG A 113 -37.51 65.33 -23.90
CA ARG A 113 -37.64 63.89 -24.15
C ARG A 113 -36.29 63.18 -24.29
N VAL A 114 -35.31 63.85 -24.91
CA VAL A 114 -33.97 63.29 -25.14
C VAL A 114 -33.20 63.23 -23.83
N TRP A 115 -33.35 64.24 -22.97
CA TRP A 115 -32.81 64.25 -21.61
C TRP A 115 -33.44 63.18 -20.71
N LEU A 116 -34.76 62.95 -20.82
CA LEU A 116 -35.44 61.85 -20.12
C LEU A 116 -34.94 60.47 -20.55
N LEU A 117 -34.56 60.28 -21.83
CA LEU A 117 -33.99 59.02 -22.33
C LEU A 117 -32.54 58.78 -21.86
N LEU A 118 -31.80 59.84 -21.51
CA LEU A 118 -30.46 59.73 -20.95
C LEU A 118 -30.48 59.16 -19.52
N LEU A 119 -31.54 59.43 -18.77
CA LEU A 119 -31.70 59.00 -17.38
C LEU A 119 -31.60 57.47 -17.18
N PRO A 120 -32.38 56.62 -17.88
CA PRO A 120 -32.26 55.16 -17.73
C PRO A 120 -30.90 54.63 -18.17
N ALA A 121 -30.29 55.22 -19.20
CA ALA A 121 -28.95 54.84 -19.66
C ALA A 121 -27.90 55.10 -18.58
N LEU A 122 -27.89 56.30 -17.99
CA LEU A 122 -26.99 56.64 -16.88
C LEU A 122 -27.25 55.79 -15.64
N ALA A 123 -28.51 55.53 -15.30
CA ALA A 123 -28.89 54.72 -14.15
C ALA A 123 -28.45 53.25 -14.31
N PHE A 124 -28.54 52.69 -15.52
CA PHE A 124 -28.09 51.32 -15.80
C PHE A 124 -26.59 51.14 -15.55
N ILE A 125 -25.80 52.14 -15.96
CA ILE A 125 -24.34 52.10 -15.87
C ILE A 125 -23.88 52.38 -14.44
N LEU A 126 -24.43 53.43 -13.83
CA LEU A 126 -23.99 53.89 -12.51
C LEU A 126 -24.53 53.01 -11.40
N ALA A 127 -25.78 52.56 -11.50
CA ALA A 127 -26.47 51.95 -10.37
C ALA A 127 -26.98 50.52 -10.67
N GLY A 128 -26.77 50.04 -11.90
CA GLY A 128 -27.09 48.67 -12.32
C GLY A 128 -28.50 48.53 -12.89
N ALA A 129 -28.80 47.31 -13.35
CA ALA A 129 -30.00 47.03 -14.13
C ALA A 129 -31.32 47.38 -13.42
N ARG A 130 -31.42 47.09 -12.11
CA ARG A 130 -32.64 47.37 -11.33
C ARG A 130 -32.99 48.85 -11.30
N LEU A 131 -32.00 49.71 -11.05
CA LEU A 131 -32.18 51.16 -11.02
C LEU A 131 -32.32 51.76 -12.41
N GLY A 132 -31.67 51.18 -13.43
CA GLY A 132 -31.89 51.53 -14.83
C GLY A 132 -33.34 51.32 -15.28
N ILE A 133 -33.92 50.15 -14.96
CA ILE A 133 -35.31 49.83 -15.28
C ILE A 133 -36.27 50.75 -14.51
N ALA A 134 -36.02 50.98 -13.21
CA ALA A 134 -36.83 51.90 -12.41
C ALA A 134 -36.79 53.34 -12.95
N ALA A 135 -35.61 53.84 -13.33
CA ALA A 135 -35.45 55.14 -13.97
C ALA A 135 -36.16 55.23 -15.32
N GLY A 136 -36.19 54.14 -16.10
CA GLY A 136 -36.95 54.05 -17.34
C GLY A 136 -38.46 54.13 -17.11
N ALA A 137 -38.98 53.40 -16.12
CA ALA A 137 -40.39 53.47 -15.73
C ALA A 137 -40.77 54.88 -15.25
N ILE A 138 -39.92 55.52 -14.45
CA ILE A 138 -40.09 56.92 -14.02
C ILE A 138 -40.10 57.85 -15.24
N GLY A 139 -39.16 57.70 -16.18
CA GLY A 139 -39.11 58.50 -17.40
C GLY A 139 -40.37 58.38 -18.26
N ILE A 140 -40.89 57.15 -18.45
CA ILE A 140 -42.14 56.88 -19.18
C ILE A 140 -43.34 57.49 -18.46
N LEU A 141 -43.43 57.35 -17.14
CA LEU A 141 -44.49 57.95 -16.34
C LEU A 141 -44.46 59.48 -16.43
N THR A 142 -43.29 60.10 -16.28
CA THR A 142 -43.10 61.54 -16.40
C THR A 142 -43.49 62.04 -17.78
N TYR A 143 -43.05 61.36 -18.85
CA TYR A 143 -43.46 61.70 -20.22
C TYR A 143 -44.99 61.65 -20.37
N SER A 144 -45.62 60.60 -19.85
CA SER A 144 -47.07 60.38 -19.96
C SER A 144 -47.87 61.45 -19.21
N ILE A 145 -47.41 61.85 -18.02
CA ILE A 145 -48.01 62.93 -17.22
C ILE A 145 -47.94 64.26 -17.98
N PHE A 146 -46.78 64.61 -18.53
CA PHE A 146 -46.64 65.85 -19.30
C PHE A 146 -47.43 65.81 -20.61
N ALA A 147 -47.44 64.68 -21.32
CA ALA A 147 -48.23 64.51 -22.53
C ALA A 147 -49.73 64.72 -22.27
N LEU A 148 -50.24 64.19 -21.14
CA LEU A 148 -51.60 64.42 -20.71
C LEU A 148 -51.84 65.90 -20.31
N ALA A 149 -50.93 66.49 -19.55
CA ALA A 149 -51.06 67.87 -19.07
C ALA A 149 -51.04 68.90 -20.21
N PHE A 150 -50.22 68.70 -21.25
CA PHE A 150 -50.23 69.54 -22.44
C PHE A 150 -51.48 69.29 -23.31
N SER A 151 -51.92 68.03 -23.45
CA SER A 151 -53.15 67.67 -24.18
C SER A 151 -54.40 68.33 -23.57
N GLN A 152 -54.50 68.33 -22.24
CA GLN A 152 -55.60 68.96 -21.50
C GLN A 152 -55.42 70.48 -21.30
N LYS A 153 -54.38 71.09 -21.89
CA LYS A 153 -54.02 72.52 -21.74
C LYS A 153 -53.80 72.97 -20.29
N TRP A 154 -53.45 72.05 -19.38
CA TRP A 154 -53.05 72.39 -18.01
C TRP A 154 -51.69 73.09 -17.97
N LEU A 155 -50.85 72.83 -18.97
CA LEU A 155 -49.57 73.48 -19.19
C LEU A 155 -49.54 74.05 -20.61
N VAL A 156 -48.97 75.26 -20.76
CA VAL A 156 -48.72 75.89 -22.06
C VAL A 156 -47.20 76.01 -22.22
N PRO A 157 -46.61 75.52 -23.32
CA PRO A 157 -45.17 75.61 -23.54
C PRO A 157 -44.75 77.08 -23.69
N LEU A 158 -43.59 77.43 -23.11
CA LEU A 158 -43.08 78.82 -23.13
C LEU A 158 -42.51 79.23 -24.50
N VAL A 159 -42.22 78.28 -25.38
CA VAL A 159 -41.74 78.52 -26.73
C VAL A 159 -42.87 78.17 -27.71
N SER A 160 -43.38 79.15 -28.45
CA SER A 160 -44.44 78.95 -29.45
C SER A 160 -43.89 78.30 -30.73
N GLU A 161 -44.75 77.53 -31.39
CA GLU A 161 -44.43 76.67 -32.55
C GLU A 161 -44.05 77.46 -33.83
N ASP A 162 -44.19 78.79 -33.83
CA ASP A 162 -44.30 79.60 -35.05
C ASP A 162 -43.01 80.37 -35.44
N GLN A 163 -41.85 80.08 -34.84
CA GLN A 163 -40.55 80.54 -35.36
C GLN A 163 -39.50 79.42 -35.34
N VAL A 164 -39.34 78.75 -36.49
CA VAL A 164 -38.15 77.93 -36.77
C VAL A 164 -36.97 78.86 -37.08
N ALA A 165 -36.45 79.52 -36.05
CA ALA A 165 -35.20 80.27 -36.14
C ALA A 165 -34.00 79.30 -36.08
N LEU A 166 -32.92 79.62 -36.80
CA LEU A 166 -31.64 78.89 -36.76
C LEU A 166 -31.16 78.63 -35.32
N THR A 167 -31.50 79.52 -34.38
CA THR A 167 -31.20 79.44 -32.96
C THR A 167 -31.86 78.26 -32.24
N THR A 168 -33.08 77.87 -32.63
CA THR A 168 -33.80 76.71 -32.08
C THR A 168 -33.16 75.40 -32.54
N TRP A 169 -32.63 75.38 -33.76
CA TRP A 169 -31.85 74.27 -34.30
C TRP A 169 -30.50 74.11 -33.58
N PHE A 170 -29.84 75.21 -33.21
CA PHE A 170 -28.62 75.16 -32.41
C PHE A 170 -28.85 74.65 -30.97
N SER A 171 -29.95 75.01 -30.30
CA SER A 171 -30.25 74.52 -28.96
C SER A 171 -30.72 73.06 -28.92
N GLU A 172 -31.61 72.69 -29.83
CA GLU A 172 -32.15 71.33 -29.94
C GLU A 172 -31.11 70.37 -30.55
N GLY A 173 -30.44 70.79 -31.62
CA GLY A 173 -29.35 70.04 -32.26
C GLY A 173 -28.10 69.94 -31.40
N GLY A 174 -27.76 70.98 -30.63
CA GLY A 174 -26.66 70.95 -29.67
C GLY A 174 -26.90 69.93 -28.55
N SER A 175 -28.12 69.88 -28.00
CA SER A 175 -28.51 68.88 -27.00
C SER A 175 -28.47 67.46 -27.58
N PHE A 176 -28.97 67.28 -28.81
CA PHE A 176 -28.91 65.99 -29.50
C PHE A 176 -27.46 65.54 -29.71
N LEU A 177 -26.58 66.39 -30.25
CA LEU A 177 -25.16 66.07 -30.49
C LEU A 177 -24.41 65.74 -29.19
N LEU A 178 -24.67 66.48 -28.11
CA LEU A 178 -24.04 66.21 -26.81
C LEU A 178 -24.50 64.87 -26.23
N ILE A 179 -25.79 64.53 -26.35
CA ILE A 179 -26.32 63.26 -25.86
C ILE A 179 -25.84 62.11 -26.73
N THR A 180 -25.81 62.26 -28.06
CA THR A 180 -25.24 61.26 -28.97
C THR A 180 -23.75 61.05 -28.68
N ALA A 181 -22.96 62.11 -28.56
CA ALA A 181 -21.53 61.99 -28.21
C ALA A 181 -21.34 61.30 -26.85
N SER A 182 -22.16 61.64 -25.85
CA SER A 182 -22.13 61.00 -24.54
C SER A 182 -22.48 59.51 -24.63
N LEU A 183 -23.55 59.15 -25.36
CA LEU A 183 -23.98 57.77 -25.56
C LEU A 183 -22.96 56.95 -26.35
N THR A 184 -22.34 57.53 -27.39
CA THR A 184 -21.27 56.88 -28.16
C THR A 184 -20.04 56.63 -27.30
N LEU A 185 -19.64 57.61 -26.47
CA LEU A 185 -18.48 57.47 -25.59
C LEU A 185 -18.75 56.45 -24.47
N ILE A 186 -19.99 56.37 -23.99
CA ILE A 186 -20.51 55.35 -23.09
C ILE A 186 -20.40 53.95 -23.71
N LEU A 187 -20.97 53.77 -24.90
CA LEU A 187 -20.99 52.49 -25.60
C LEU A 187 -19.57 52.04 -25.97
N TRP A 188 -18.71 52.99 -26.36
CA TRP A 188 -17.30 52.74 -26.66
C TRP A 188 -16.52 52.31 -25.41
N SER A 189 -16.71 52.99 -24.28
CA SER A 189 -16.09 52.62 -23.00
C SER A 189 -16.51 51.23 -22.54
N TYR A 190 -17.80 50.89 -22.69
CA TYR A 190 -18.33 49.59 -22.28
C TYR A 190 -17.88 48.47 -23.24
N GLY A 191 -17.90 48.73 -24.55
CA GLY A 191 -17.46 47.78 -25.58
C GLY A 191 -16.00 47.39 -25.46
N ARG A 192 -15.09 48.36 -25.21
CA ARG A 192 -13.66 48.08 -24.98
C ARG A 192 -13.45 47.25 -23.71
N GLY A 193 -14.23 47.52 -22.66
CA GLY A 193 -14.17 46.76 -21.41
C GLY A 193 -14.64 45.32 -21.52
N TRP A 194 -15.64 45.05 -22.37
CA TRP A 194 -16.21 43.73 -22.61
C TRP A 194 -15.30 42.84 -23.47
N LEU A 195 -14.68 43.41 -24.51
CA LEU A 195 -13.71 42.70 -25.35
C LEU A 195 -12.49 42.21 -24.55
N GLY A 196 -12.00 43.03 -23.62
CA GLY A 196 -10.91 42.62 -22.72
C GLY A 196 -11.31 41.55 -21.70
N ALA A 197 -12.57 41.52 -21.27
CA ALA A 197 -13.08 40.46 -20.39
C ALA A 197 -13.20 39.11 -21.13
N LEU A 198 -13.70 39.13 -22.37
CA LEU A 198 -13.75 37.93 -23.22
C LEU A 198 -12.37 37.34 -23.50
N ALA A 199 -11.37 38.19 -23.83
CA ALA A 199 -10.01 37.73 -24.09
C ALA A 199 -9.35 37.10 -22.86
N ARG A 200 -9.62 37.64 -21.66
CA ARG A 200 -9.15 37.04 -20.41
C ARG A 200 -9.85 35.71 -20.13
N MET A 201 -11.16 35.63 -20.36
CA MET A 201 -11.93 34.39 -20.17
C MET A 201 -11.48 33.27 -21.11
N SER A 202 -11.12 33.58 -22.37
CA SER A 202 -10.54 32.60 -23.28
C SER A 202 -9.16 32.13 -22.82
N ALA A 203 -8.30 33.03 -22.33
CA ALA A 203 -6.98 32.67 -21.81
C ALA A 203 -7.08 31.78 -20.56
N THR A 204 -7.96 32.10 -19.62
CA THR A 204 -8.20 31.28 -18.42
C THR A 204 -8.78 29.91 -18.77
N SER A 205 -9.72 29.85 -19.72
CA SER A 205 -10.28 28.59 -20.20
C SER A 205 -9.20 27.68 -20.82
N GLN A 206 -8.31 28.26 -21.62
CA GLN A 206 -7.19 27.53 -22.23
C GLN A 206 -6.22 27.02 -21.16
N GLN A 207 -5.91 27.83 -20.15
CA GLN A 207 -5.07 27.42 -19.02
C GLN A 207 -5.69 26.27 -18.21
N LEU A 208 -7.00 26.32 -17.95
CA LEU A 208 -7.72 25.23 -17.28
C LEU A 208 -7.74 23.95 -18.11
N GLN A 209 -7.83 24.04 -19.43
CA GLN A 209 -7.74 22.86 -20.31
C GLN A 209 -6.36 22.22 -20.26
N VAL A 210 -5.28 23.02 -20.28
CA VAL A 210 -3.90 22.51 -20.15
C VAL A 210 -3.71 21.84 -18.79
N GLN A 211 -4.12 22.49 -17.70
CA GLN A 211 -4.04 21.91 -16.36
C GLN A 211 -4.86 20.61 -16.24
N ALA A 212 -6.07 20.56 -16.82
CA ALA A 212 -6.89 19.36 -16.81
C ALA A 212 -6.26 18.20 -17.61
N GLN A 213 -5.54 18.50 -18.70
CA GLN A 213 -4.78 17.51 -19.46
C GLN A 213 -3.57 17.00 -18.67
N GLU A 214 -2.78 17.88 -18.06
CA GLU A 214 -1.65 17.50 -17.19
C GLU A 214 -2.11 16.63 -16.02
N LEU A 215 -3.21 17.03 -15.36
CA LEU A 215 -3.76 16.28 -14.24
C LEU A 215 -4.25 14.88 -14.67
N LYS A 216 -4.86 14.76 -15.86
CA LYS A 216 -5.24 13.46 -16.43
C LYS A 216 -4.03 12.58 -16.70
N ALA A 217 -3.00 13.11 -17.35
CA ALA A 217 -1.78 12.36 -17.68
C ALA A 217 -1.05 11.86 -16.41
N ALA A 218 -0.95 12.70 -15.38
CA ALA A 218 -0.36 12.32 -14.09
C ALA A 218 -1.18 11.22 -13.38
N ASN A 219 -2.51 11.32 -13.43
CA ASN A 219 -3.41 10.34 -12.81
C ASN A 219 -3.36 8.98 -13.54
N GLU A 220 -3.21 9.01 -14.87
CA GLU A 220 -3.02 7.81 -15.68
C GLU A 220 -1.66 7.14 -15.41
N GLN A 221 -0.57 7.91 -15.28
CA GLN A 221 0.72 7.40 -14.82
C GLN A 221 0.65 6.77 -13.42
N LEU A 222 -0.06 7.41 -12.48
CA LEU A 222 -0.23 6.89 -11.13
C LEU A 222 -1.04 5.59 -11.14
N ARG A 223 -2.08 5.49 -11.97
CA ARG A 223 -2.85 4.26 -12.18
C ARG A 223 -1.99 3.15 -12.76
N LEU A 224 -1.16 3.45 -13.75
CA LEU A 224 -0.22 2.47 -14.33
C LEU A 224 0.79 1.97 -13.29
N GLN A 225 1.36 2.86 -12.47
CA GLN A 225 2.23 2.46 -11.35
C GLN A 225 1.50 1.59 -10.32
N THR A 226 0.29 1.97 -9.93
CA THR A 226 -0.49 1.23 -8.92
C THR A 226 -0.93 -0.14 -9.45
N SER A 227 -1.26 -0.24 -10.74
CA SER A 227 -1.58 -1.51 -11.40
C SER A 227 -0.37 -2.44 -11.45
N ARG A 228 0.82 -1.92 -11.81
CA ARG A 228 2.07 -2.69 -11.78
C ARG A 228 2.36 -3.26 -10.39
N LEU A 229 2.22 -2.44 -9.35
CA LEU A 229 2.42 -2.88 -7.95
C LEU A 229 1.42 -3.96 -7.52
N ARG A 230 0.17 -3.89 -8.01
CA ARG A 230 -0.87 -4.88 -7.68
C ARG A 230 -0.60 -6.24 -8.32
N THR A 231 -0.19 -6.28 -9.59
CA THR A 231 0.19 -7.54 -10.28
C THR A 231 1.40 -8.19 -9.60
N THR A 232 2.41 -7.40 -9.21
CA THR A 232 3.58 -7.90 -8.45
C THR A 232 3.18 -8.45 -7.07
N ALA A 233 2.25 -7.79 -6.37
CA ALA A 233 1.80 -8.22 -5.04
C ALA A 233 0.89 -9.46 -5.07
N GLU A 234 0.11 -9.66 -6.14
CA GLU A 234 -0.73 -10.86 -6.30
C GLU A 234 0.13 -12.12 -6.58
N ILE A 235 1.18 -12.00 -7.40
CA ILE A 235 2.17 -13.08 -7.63
C ILE A 235 2.95 -13.40 -6.34
N ALA A 236 3.42 -12.37 -5.63
CA ALA A 236 4.12 -12.56 -4.35
C ALA A 236 3.21 -13.19 -3.27
N ARG A 237 1.89 -12.94 -3.32
CA ARG A 237 0.92 -13.50 -2.38
C ARG A 237 0.58 -14.96 -2.73
N ALA A 238 0.44 -15.31 -4.01
CA ALA A 238 0.29 -16.69 -4.46
C ALA A 238 1.54 -17.54 -4.12
N GLY A 239 2.74 -16.97 -4.30
CA GLY A 239 3.99 -17.65 -3.94
C GLY A 239 4.20 -17.86 -2.43
N SER A 240 3.51 -17.11 -1.57
CA SER A 240 3.61 -17.25 -0.11
C SER A 240 2.70 -18.33 0.49
N SER A 241 1.71 -18.81 -0.26
CA SER A 241 0.80 -19.88 0.20
C SER A 241 1.32 -21.29 -0.06
N ILE A 242 2.34 -21.44 -0.92
CA ILE A 242 2.90 -22.73 -1.31
C ILE A 242 4.23 -22.90 -0.58
N LEU A 243 4.22 -23.72 0.47
CA LEU A 243 5.41 -24.01 1.28
C LEU A 243 6.30 -25.08 0.66
N ASP A 244 5.85 -25.73 -0.43
CA ASP A 244 6.63 -26.70 -1.20
C ASP A 244 7.36 -26.00 -2.36
N PRO A 245 8.71 -25.99 -2.37
CA PRO A 245 9.50 -25.38 -3.44
C PRO A 245 9.19 -25.95 -4.83
N GLU A 246 8.89 -27.25 -4.95
CA GLU A 246 8.65 -27.90 -6.24
C GLU A 246 7.29 -27.49 -6.82
N ALA A 247 6.22 -27.59 -6.03
CA ALA A 247 4.90 -27.10 -6.42
C ALA A 247 4.91 -25.59 -6.75
N LEU A 248 5.66 -24.78 -6.01
CA LEU A 248 5.79 -23.35 -6.27
C LEU A 248 6.44 -23.07 -7.63
N CYS A 249 7.51 -23.80 -7.98
CA CYS A 249 8.17 -23.63 -9.26
C CYS A 249 7.22 -23.96 -10.43
N ALA A 250 6.40 -25.01 -10.29
CA ALA A 250 5.41 -25.40 -11.30
C ALA A 250 4.32 -24.33 -11.50
N GLU A 251 3.71 -23.84 -10.41
CA GLU A 251 2.66 -22.82 -10.50
C GLU A 251 3.19 -21.50 -11.08
N VAL A 252 4.42 -21.13 -10.75
CA VAL A 252 5.06 -19.93 -11.29
C VAL A 252 5.22 -20.00 -12.81
N VAL A 253 5.74 -21.09 -13.35
CA VAL A 253 6.00 -21.18 -14.80
C VAL A 253 4.69 -21.18 -15.59
N ASP A 254 3.65 -21.85 -15.08
CA ASP A 254 2.31 -21.83 -15.67
C ASP A 254 1.74 -20.41 -15.68
N ARG A 255 1.86 -19.69 -14.56
CA ARG A 255 1.32 -18.33 -14.44
C ARG A 255 2.03 -17.32 -15.36
N VAL A 256 3.37 -17.44 -15.48
CA VAL A 256 4.15 -16.60 -16.40
C VAL A 256 3.78 -16.91 -17.85
N GLN A 257 3.53 -18.17 -18.20
CA GLN A 257 3.08 -18.53 -19.54
C GLN A 257 1.70 -17.90 -19.85
N GLU A 258 0.73 -18.02 -18.94
CA GLU A 258 -0.63 -17.47 -19.11
C GLU A 258 -0.61 -15.94 -19.31
N GLU A 259 0.16 -15.22 -18.50
CA GLU A 259 0.19 -13.74 -18.54
C GLU A 259 0.76 -13.22 -19.88
N PHE A 260 1.72 -13.94 -20.47
CA PHE A 260 2.41 -13.53 -21.69
C PHE A 260 1.99 -14.31 -22.95
N GLU A 261 0.89 -15.07 -22.89
CA GLU A 261 0.32 -15.75 -24.05
C GLU A 261 -0.01 -14.75 -25.19
N SER A 262 -0.41 -13.52 -24.83
CA SER A 262 -0.74 -12.46 -25.80
C SER A 262 0.40 -12.06 -26.74
N ILE A 263 1.66 -12.14 -26.27
CA ILE A 263 2.86 -11.87 -27.07
C ILE A 263 3.40 -13.14 -27.76
N GLY A 264 2.77 -14.30 -27.54
CA GLY A 264 3.13 -15.56 -28.19
C GLY A 264 4.10 -16.43 -27.40
N VAL A 265 4.26 -16.17 -26.10
CA VAL A 265 4.98 -17.06 -25.20
C VAL A 265 4.25 -18.39 -25.12
N TYR A 266 4.95 -19.47 -25.48
CA TYR A 266 4.39 -20.82 -25.47
C TYR A 266 5.13 -21.74 -24.50
N TYR A 267 6.37 -21.40 -24.12
CA TYR A 267 7.21 -22.19 -23.23
C TYR A 267 7.88 -21.30 -22.20
N VAL A 268 7.85 -21.74 -20.95
CA VAL A 268 8.56 -21.13 -19.83
C VAL A 268 9.27 -22.25 -19.08
N GLY A 269 10.55 -22.06 -18.79
CA GLY A 269 11.38 -22.98 -18.03
C GLY A 269 12.07 -22.27 -16.87
N LEU A 270 12.06 -22.88 -15.69
CA LEU A 270 12.70 -22.36 -14.49
C LEU A 270 13.88 -23.26 -14.13
N PHE A 271 15.08 -22.69 -14.22
CA PHE A 271 16.33 -23.36 -13.93
C PHE A 271 16.88 -22.88 -12.59
N LEU A 272 17.27 -23.80 -11.72
CA LEU A 272 17.94 -23.50 -10.45
C LEU A 272 19.36 -24.05 -10.46
N LEU A 273 20.27 -23.33 -9.81
CA LEU A 273 21.65 -23.76 -9.65
C LEU A 273 21.73 -24.99 -8.73
N SER A 274 22.43 -26.02 -9.19
CA SER A 274 22.79 -27.17 -8.37
C SER A 274 23.81 -26.78 -7.29
N GLU A 275 23.97 -27.64 -6.29
CA GLU A 275 25.11 -27.53 -5.38
C GLU A 275 26.41 -27.83 -6.13
N ILE A 276 27.47 -27.09 -5.80
CA ILE A 276 28.79 -27.31 -6.41
C ILE A 276 29.23 -28.73 -6.09
N SER A 277 29.46 -29.54 -7.13
CA SER A 277 29.91 -30.91 -6.99
C SER A 277 31.24 -30.96 -6.24
N ARG A 278 31.33 -31.77 -5.18
CA ARG A 278 32.57 -31.89 -4.38
C ARG A 278 33.71 -32.58 -5.15
N ASP A 279 33.37 -33.40 -6.13
CA ASP A 279 34.34 -34.20 -6.89
C ASP A 279 34.86 -33.47 -8.13
N THR A 280 33.97 -32.76 -8.86
CA THR A 280 34.33 -32.06 -10.11
C THR A 280 34.48 -30.55 -9.95
N GLY A 281 33.92 -29.97 -8.89
CA GLY A 281 33.88 -28.51 -8.71
C GLY A 281 32.93 -27.78 -9.68
N GLU A 282 32.21 -28.53 -10.52
CA GLU A 282 31.29 -27.99 -11.50
C GLU A 282 29.92 -27.69 -10.88
N GLN A 283 29.25 -26.69 -11.45
CA GLN A 283 27.90 -26.27 -11.08
C GLN A 283 27.07 -26.17 -12.36
N PHE A 284 25.82 -26.63 -12.30
CA PHE A 284 24.92 -26.71 -13.43
C PHE A 284 23.63 -25.95 -13.15
N ALA A 285 22.99 -25.46 -14.20
CA ALA A 285 21.63 -24.97 -14.15
C ALA A 285 20.68 -26.15 -14.43
N VAL A 286 19.94 -26.58 -13.43
CA VAL A 286 19.04 -27.75 -13.49
C VAL A 286 17.62 -27.27 -13.69
N LEU A 287 16.92 -27.82 -14.69
CA LEU A 287 15.51 -27.52 -14.90
C LEU A 287 14.66 -28.05 -13.74
N LYS A 288 13.89 -27.18 -13.09
CA LYS A 288 13.03 -27.54 -11.94
C LYS A 288 11.54 -27.45 -12.23
N ALA A 289 11.15 -26.59 -13.16
CA ALA A 289 9.78 -26.55 -13.66
C ALA A 289 9.77 -26.06 -15.11
N ALA A 290 8.82 -26.53 -15.90
CA ALA A 290 8.64 -26.10 -17.28
C ALA A 290 7.22 -26.33 -17.77
N THR A 291 6.77 -25.49 -18.71
CA THR A 291 5.43 -25.59 -19.30
C THR A 291 5.42 -26.43 -20.59
N GLY A 292 4.24 -26.92 -20.96
CA GLY A 292 4.01 -27.67 -22.20
C GLY A 292 4.59 -29.09 -22.24
N GLU A 293 4.40 -29.79 -23.36
CA GLU A 293 4.89 -31.17 -23.56
C GLU A 293 6.42 -31.23 -23.59
N ALA A 294 7.08 -30.24 -24.20
CA ALA A 294 8.53 -30.14 -24.20
C ALA A 294 9.08 -30.00 -22.77
N GLY A 295 8.42 -29.22 -21.92
CA GLY A 295 8.79 -29.06 -20.51
C GLY A 295 8.71 -30.37 -19.74
N LYS A 296 7.63 -31.14 -19.92
CA LYS A 296 7.47 -32.46 -19.27
C LYS A 296 8.60 -33.41 -19.64
N LEU A 297 8.94 -33.49 -20.93
CA LEU A 297 10.03 -34.36 -21.40
C LEU A 297 11.39 -33.94 -20.83
N LEU A 298 11.68 -32.63 -20.80
CA LEU A 298 12.93 -32.11 -20.24
C LEU A 298 13.04 -32.35 -18.72
N LEU A 299 11.92 -32.30 -17.99
CA LEU A 299 11.87 -32.64 -16.57
C LEU A 299 12.11 -34.14 -16.33
N GLU A 300 11.49 -35.03 -17.13
CA GLU A 300 11.73 -36.47 -17.05
C GLU A 300 13.19 -36.85 -17.34
N MET A 301 13.85 -36.07 -18.20
CA MET A 301 15.27 -36.24 -18.52
C MET A 301 16.23 -35.63 -17.49
N ASN A 302 15.73 -34.98 -16.42
CA ASN A 302 16.54 -34.18 -15.49
C ASN A 302 17.50 -33.24 -16.25
N HIS A 303 16.97 -32.43 -17.16
CA HIS A 303 17.81 -31.62 -18.03
C HIS A 303 18.69 -30.64 -17.24
N GLU A 304 20.00 -30.72 -17.48
CA GLU A 304 21.03 -29.86 -16.88
C GLU A 304 21.77 -29.11 -17.98
N LEU A 305 22.11 -27.85 -17.70
CA LEU A 305 22.87 -26.98 -18.59
C LEU A 305 24.15 -26.52 -17.92
N ALA A 306 25.24 -26.51 -18.68
CA ALA A 306 26.50 -25.93 -18.24
C ALA A 306 26.41 -24.40 -18.12
N LEU A 307 27.14 -23.85 -17.15
CA LEU A 307 27.25 -22.40 -16.93
C LEU A 307 28.35 -21.79 -17.80
N ASP A 308 28.25 -21.98 -19.11
CA ASP A 308 29.19 -21.47 -20.10
C ASP A 308 28.51 -20.55 -21.11
N ASP A 309 29.28 -20.03 -22.07
CA ASP A 309 28.77 -19.14 -23.10
C ASP A 309 27.97 -19.89 -24.20
N THR A 310 27.76 -21.20 -24.09
CA THR A 310 27.07 -21.99 -25.14
C THR A 310 25.55 -21.84 -25.07
N THR A 311 25.00 -21.57 -23.88
CA THR A 311 23.56 -21.42 -23.66
C THR A 311 23.20 -19.99 -23.25
N LEU A 312 22.03 -19.51 -23.68
CA LEU A 312 21.55 -18.19 -23.28
C LEU A 312 21.34 -18.10 -21.75
N ILE A 313 20.92 -19.22 -21.15
CA ILE A 313 20.75 -19.39 -19.71
C ILE A 313 22.08 -19.32 -18.96
N GLY A 314 23.12 -20.02 -19.45
CA GLY A 314 24.47 -19.97 -18.88
C GLY A 314 25.05 -18.55 -18.92
N GLN A 315 24.95 -17.88 -20.07
CA GLN A 315 25.37 -16.47 -20.22
C GLN A 315 24.64 -15.55 -19.23
N CYS A 316 23.32 -15.69 -19.10
CA CYS A 316 22.48 -14.91 -18.20
C CYS A 316 22.91 -15.07 -16.73
N ILE A 317 23.16 -16.30 -16.29
CA ILE A 317 23.59 -16.58 -14.91
C ILE A 317 24.99 -16.02 -14.64
N VAL A 318 25.94 -16.22 -15.56
CA VAL A 318 27.34 -15.79 -15.38
C VAL A 318 27.44 -14.26 -15.38
N ARG A 319 26.75 -13.59 -16.31
CA ARG A 319 26.80 -12.13 -16.46
C ARG A 319 25.90 -11.38 -15.50
N ARG A 320 24.91 -12.06 -14.91
CA ARG A 320 23.94 -11.50 -13.97
C ARG A 320 23.00 -10.47 -14.60
N ASP A 321 22.72 -10.60 -15.89
CA ASP A 321 21.85 -9.72 -16.65
C ASP A 321 20.89 -10.51 -17.55
N ALA A 322 19.76 -9.89 -17.88
CA ALA A 322 18.81 -10.47 -18.81
C ALA A 322 19.43 -10.56 -20.21
N ARG A 323 19.23 -11.71 -20.87
CA ARG A 323 19.72 -11.97 -22.22
C ARG A 323 18.55 -12.27 -23.13
N VAL A 324 18.49 -11.61 -24.29
CA VAL A 324 17.39 -11.75 -25.24
C VAL A 324 17.96 -12.03 -26.62
N ILE A 325 17.35 -13.01 -27.30
CA ILE A 325 17.54 -13.28 -28.72
C ILE A 325 16.22 -12.99 -29.42
N SER A 326 16.22 -11.95 -30.25
CA SER A 326 15.01 -11.47 -30.94
C SER A 326 14.66 -12.27 -32.20
N SER A 327 15.58 -13.07 -32.73
CA SER A 327 15.34 -13.90 -33.92
C SER A 327 16.23 -15.14 -33.86
N MET A 328 15.63 -16.32 -33.94
CA MET A 328 16.29 -17.61 -34.10
C MET A 328 15.90 -18.24 -35.44
N GLU A 329 16.85 -18.88 -36.13
CA GLU A 329 16.53 -19.70 -37.29
C GLU A 329 15.81 -20.97 -36.83
N GLU A 330 14.84 -21.44 -37.64
CA GLU A 330 13.86 -22.50 -37.34
C GLU A 330 14.48 -23.86 -36.91
N ASP A 331 15.80 -24.05 -37.09
CA ASP A 331 16.56 -25.26 -36.80
C ASP A 331 17.69 -25.06 -35.74
N THR A 332 17.78 -23.87 -35.14
CA THR A 332 18.86 -23.49 -34.19
C THR A 332 18.44 -23.52 -32.72
N ALA A 333 17.14 -23.44 -32.42
CA ALA A 333 16.61 -23.55 -31.06
C ALA A 333 16.51 -25.02 -30.64
N ARG A 334 17.62 -25.58 -30.13
CA ARG A 334 17.67 -26.94 -29.58
C ARG A 334 18.14 -26.86 -28.13
N PHE A 335 17.30 -27.32 -27.20
CA PHE A 335 17.86 -28.00 -26.02
C PHE A 335 18.39 -29.32 -26.56
N ASP A 336 19.61 -29.72 -26.20
CA ASP A 336 20.43 -30.75 -26.88
C ASP A 336 19.73 -32.08 -27.29
N ALA A 337 18.53 -32.38 -26.76
CA ALA A 337 17.71 -33.55 -27.10
C ALA A 337 16.25 -33.27 -27.52
N VAL A 338 15.72 -32.04 -27.41
CA VAL A 338 14.29 -31.73 -27.66
C VAL A 338 14.15 -30.60 -28.70
N PRO A 339 13.56 -30.87 -29.87
CA PRO A 339 13.35 -29.84 -30.88
C PRO A 339 12.31 -28.82 -30.41
N MET A 340 12.74 -27.57 -30.22
CA MET A 340 11.85 -26.43 -29.93
C MET A 340 11.50 -25.73 -31.23
N SER A 341 10.92 -26.48 -32.18
CA SER A 341 10.74 -26.06 -33.58
C SER A 341 9.81 -24.85 -33.79
N TYR A 342 9.18 -24.36 -32.72
CA TYR A 342 8.36 -23.15 -32.76
C TYR A 342 9.07 -21.92 -32.19
N THR A 343 10.21 -22.05 -31.52
CA THR A 343 10.90 -20.90 -30.90
C THR A 343 11.49 -19.99 -31.96
N ARG A 344 11.03 -18.74 -31.97
CA ARG A 344 11.52 -17.68 -32.85
C ARG A 344 12.19 -16.54 -32.09
N SER A 345 11.90 -16.39 -30.80
CA SER A 345 12.65 -15.53 -29.89
C SER A 345 12.69 -16.12 -28.49
N GLU A 346 13.72 -15.76 -27.73
CA GLU A 346 13.98 -16.28 -26.39
C GLU A 346 14.50 -15.17 -25.48
N ALA A 347 14.07 -15.18 -24.21
CA ALA A 347 14.61 -14.36 -23.15
C ALA A 347 15.00 -15.23 -21.95
N ALA A 348 16.23 -15.07 -21.46
CA ALA A 348 16.71 -15.66 -20.23
C ALA A 348 16.92 -14.56 -19.18
N LEU A 349 16.28 -14.71 -18.02
CA LEU A 349 16.22 -13.70 -16.97
C LEU A 349 16.83 -14.26 -15.69
N PRO A 350 17.80 -13.60 -15.06
CA PRO A 350 18.41 -14.09 -13.82
C PRO A 350 17.42 -14.03 -12.66
N LEU A 351 17.42 -15.06 -11.82
CA LEU A 351 16.63 -15.15 -10.58
C LEU A 351 17.43 -14.56 -9.41
N HIS A 352 17.21 -13.27 -9.11
CA HIS A 352 17.92 -12.59 -8.02
C HIS A 352 17.21 -12.70 -6.68
N SER A 353 17.92 -13.20 -5.68
CA SER A 353 17.47 -13.12 -4.28
C SER A 353 18.63 -12.76 -3.37
N ARG A 354 18.45 -11.79 -2.46
CA ARG A 354 19.41 -11.44 -1.40
C ARG A 354 20.87 -11.28 -1.87
N GLY A 355 21.08 -10.70 -3.05
CA GLY A 355 22.42 -10.46 -3.62
C GLY A 355 23.11 -11.67 -4.25
N ARG A 356 22.41 -12.81 -4.39
CA ARG A 356 22.85 -14.00 -5.13
C ARG A 356 21.91 -14.31 -6.29
N ILE A 357 22.43 -15.04 -7.27
CA ILE A 357 21.63 -15.65 -8.33
C ILE A 357 21.27 -17.07 -7.90
N LEU A 358 19.99 -17.39 -7.98
CA LEU A 358 19.49 -18.74 -7.70
C LEU A 358 19.43 -19.61 -8.95
N GLY A 359 19.40 -18.99 -10.12
CA GLY A 359 19.28 -19.63 -11.43
C GLY A 359 18.72 -18.66 -12.46
N ALA A 360 17.94 -19.15 -13.42
CA ALA A 360 17.35 -18.32 -14.47
C ALA A 360 15.93 -18.77 -14.85
N LEU A 361 15.12 -17.81 -15.27
CA LEU A 361 13.84 -18.02 -15.92
C LEU A 361 14.02 -17.88 -17.43
N SER A 362 13.73 -18.93 -18.18
CA SER A 362 13.76 -18.97 -19.63
C SER A 362 12.35 -18.82 -20.17
N VAL A 363 12.15 -17.91 -21.11
CA VAL A 363 10.85 -17.63 -21.73
C VAL A 363 11.03 -17.66 -23.25
N GLN A 364 10.24 -18.48 -23.93
CA GLN A 364 10.34 -18.69 -25.38
C GLN A 364 9.03 -18.35 -26.07
N SER A 365 9.14 -17.63 -27.20
CA SER A 365 8.01 -17.16 -27.99
C SER A 365 8.06 -17.71 -29.41
N ALA A 366 6.88 -18.00 -29.96
CA ALA A 366 6.72 -18.40 -31.36
C ALA A 366 6.76 -17.22 -32.34
N ARG A 367 6.85 -15.98 -31.82
CA ARG A 367 6.96 -14.76 -32.62
C ARG A 367 8.40 -14.25 -32.61
N GLU A 368 8.82 -13.67 -33.73
CA GLU A 368 10.08 -12.92 -33.79
C GLU A 368 9.92 -11.58 -33.06
N ALA A 369 11.01 -11.10 -32.46
CA ALA A 369 11.10 -9.86 -31.72
C ALA A 369 9.97 -9.68 -30.68
N SER A 370 9.60 -10.77 -30.00
CA SER A 370 8.48 -10.80 -29.07
C SER A 370 8.71 -10.06 -27.75
N PHE A 371 9.97 -9.74 -27.44
CA PHE A 371 10.36 -9.14 -26.17
C PHE A 371 11.04 -7.79 -26.44
N ASP A 372 10.35 -6.70 -26.12
CA ASP A 372 10.95 -5.37 -26.10
C ASP A 372 11.57 -5.05 -24.72
N GLU A 373 12.22 -3.89 -24.58
CA GLU A 373 12.84 -3.49 -23.30
C GLU A 373 11.82 -3.37 -22.15
N THR A 374 10.57 -3.03 -22.46
CA THR A 374 9.48 -2.92 -21.48
C THR A 374 9.06 -4.32 -21.01
N ASP A 375 8.89 -5.26 -21.94
CA ASP A 375 8.54 -6.65 -21.64
C ASP A 375 9.62 -7.30 -20.77
N VAL A 376 10.89 -7.12 -21.12
CA VAL A 376 12.04 -7.63 -20.35
C VAL A 376 12.06 -7.05 -18.94
N ALA A 377 11.77 -5.75 -18.77
CA ALA A 377 11.74 -5.14 -17.44
C ALA A 377 10.60 -5.70 -16.57
N VAL A 378 9.43 -5.97 -17.15
CA VAL A 378 8.30 -6.60 -16.44
C VAL A 378 8.65 -8.04 -16.07
N LEU A 379 9.16 -8.81 -17.04
CA LEU A 379 9.57 -10.20 -16.83
C LEU A 379 10.69 -10.31 -15.79
N GLN A 380 11.67 -9.39 -15.78
CA GLN A 380 12.73 -9.36 -14.76
C GLN A 380 12.14 -9.08 -13.37
N THR A 381 11.19 -8.16 -13.27
CA THR A 381 10.51 -7.87 -11.99
C THR A 381 9.79 -9.12 -11.47
N MET A 382 9.16 -9.89 -12.36
CA MET A 382 8.54 -11.18 -11.99
C MET A 382 9.58 -12.21 -11.58
N ALA A 383 10.66 -12.36 -12.34
CA ALA A 383 11.77 -13.25 -12.04
C ALA A 383 12.38 -12.97 -10.65
N ASP A 384 12.55 -11.71 -10.29
CA ASP A 384 13.05 -11.32 -8.97
C ASP A 384 12.07 -11.71 -7.84
N GLN A 385 10.75 -11.55 -8.04
CA GLN A 385 9.77 -11.99 -7.05
C GLN A 385 9.72 -13.51 -6.89
N VAL A 386 9.79 -14.22 -8.01
CA VAL A 386 9.87 -15.69 -8.06
C VAL A 386 11.10 -16.16 -7.30
N ALA A 387 12.25 -15.54 -7.56
CA ALA A 387 13.49 -15.87 -6.88
C ALA A 387 13.36 -15.72 -5.36
N VAL A 388 12.76 -14.62 -4.88
CA VAL A 388 12.52 -14.40 -3.44
C VAL A 388 11.58 -15.48 -2.86
N ALA A 389 10.52 -15.84 -3.56
CA ALA A 389 9.56 -16.84 -3.10
C ALA A 389 10.21 -18.23 -3.00
N ILE A 390 10.96 -18.65 -4.03
CA ILE A 390 11.71 -19.91 -4.05
C ILE A 390 12.75 -19.93 -2.92
N ASP A 391 13.47 -18.83 -2.72
CA ASP A 391 14.47 -18.73 -1.66
C ASP A 391 13.85 -18.91 -0.27
N ASN A 392 12.67 -18.32 -0.05
CA ASN A 392 11.93 -18.44 1.19
C ASN A 392 11.41 -19.87 1.41
N ALA A 393 10.81 -20.50 0.39
CA ALA A 393 10.32 -21.86 0.47
C ALA A 393 11.47 -22.85 0.77
N ARG A 394 12.62 -22.69 0.10
CA ARG A 394 13.82 -23.49 0.38
C ARG A 394 14.33 -23.31 1.81
N LEU A 395 14.44 -22.08 2.30
CA LEU A 395 14.88 -21.81 3.66
C LEU A 395 13.91 -22.38 4.71
N PHE A 396 12.60 -22.32 4.45
CA PHE A 396 11.59 -22.89 5.33
C PHE A 396 11.69 -24.41 5.39
N SER A 397 11.75 -25.08 4.23
CA SER A 397 11.93 -26.54 4.14
C SER A 397 13.21 -26.99 4.87
N GLN A 398 14.34 -26.28 4.67
CA GLN A 398 15.58 -26.56 5.39
C GLN A 398 15.45 -26.42 6.91
N ALA A 399 14.70 -25.42 7.37
CA ALA A 399 14.46 -25.22 8.80
C ALA A 399 13.59 -26.33 9.40
N GLU A 400 12.57 -26.81 8.66
CA GLU A 400 11.76 -27.95 9.08
C GLU A 400 12.57 -29.24 9.16
N THR A 401 13.34 -29.58 8.11
CA THR A 401 14.20 -30.77 8.13
C THR A 401 15.22 -30.71 9.28
N ALA A 402 15.87 -29.56 9.48
CA ALA A 402 16.81 -29.38 10.58
C ALA A 402 16.14 -29.55 11.95
N LEU A 403 14.90 -29.08 12.12
CA LEU A 403 14.13 -29.27 13.35
C LEU A 403 13.79 -30.74 13.58
N GLU A 404 13.40 -31.47 12.54
CA GLU A 404 13.13 -32.91 12.61
C GLU A 404 14.39 -33.70 12.95
N ASP A 405 15.53 -33.38 12.35
CA ASP A 405 16.83 -34.00 12.64
C ASP A 405 17.23 -33.80 14.10
N VAL A 406 17.08 -32.58 14.62
CA VAL A 406 17.35 -32.25 16.02
C VAL A 406 16.40 -33.02 16.95
N ARG A 407 15.10 -33.11 16.62
CA ARG A 407 14.12 -33.88 17.40
C ARG A 407 14.46 -35.37 17.40
N ALA A 408 14.81 -35.94 16.26
CA ALA A 408 15.20 -37.33 16.14
C ALA A 408 16.48 -37.64 16.91
N ALA A 409 17.49 -36.76 16.83
CA ALA A 409 18.72 -36.87 17.60
C ALA A 409 18.45 -36.79 19.11
N HIS A 410 17.60 -35.85 19.54
CA HIS A 410 17.21 -35.69 20.95
C HIS A 410 16.47 -36.93 21.48
N ARG A 411 15.56 -37.50 20.71
CA ARG A 411 14.84 -38.74 21.07
C ARG A 411 15.81 -39.92 21.23
N ARG A 412 16.74 -40.10 20.28
CA ARG A 412 17.79 -41.14 20.39
C ARG A 412 18.66 -40.94 21.63
N TYR A 413 19.03 -39.70 21.92
CA TYR A 413 19.81 -39.36 23.11
C TYR A 413 19.05 -39.72 24.40
N LEU A 414 17.77 -39.35 24.51
CA LEU A 414 16.95 -39.68 25.67
C LEU A 414 16.81 -41.20 25.85
N THR A 415 16.49 -41.95 24.80
CA THR A 415 16.38 -43.42 24.87
C THR A 415 17.67 -44.05 25.40
N LYS A 416 18.82 -43.70 24.79
CA LYS A 416 20.12 -44.24 25.20
C LYS A 416 20.44 -43.91 26.66
N SER A 417 20.17 -42.67 27.07
CA SER A 417 20.44 -42.23 28.44
C SER A 417 19.55 -42.93 29.48
N TRP A 418 18.30 -43.24 29.13
CA TRP A 418 17.42 -44.07 29.95
C TRP A 418 17.86 -45.53 29.98
N GLU A 419 18.29 -46.11 28.86
CA GLU A 419 18.86 -47.46 28.82
C GLU A 419 20.10 -47.58 29.72
N GLU A 420 21.02 -46.61 29.68
CA GLU A 420 22.20 -46.58 30.55
C GLU A 420 21.84 -46.43 32.04
N PHE A 421 20.84 -45.62 32.36
CA PHE A 421 20.36 -45.46 33.73
C PHE A 421 19.69 -46.74 34.26
N LEU A 422 18.84 -47.38 33.46
CA LEU A 422 18.17 -48.63 33.84
C LEU A 422 19.14 -49.80 33.90
N ALA A 423 20.15 -49.85 33.02
CA ALA A 423 21.21 -50.86 33.03
C ALA A 423 22.13 -50.76 34.26
N ALA A 424 22.22 -49.59 34.90
CA ALA A 424 22.95 -49.41 36.16
C ALA A 424 22.31 -50.13 37.36
N GLY A 425 21.16 -50.78 37.18
CA GLY A 425 20.54 -51.67 38.18
C GLY A 425 19.71 -50.95 39.23
N LEU A 426 19.36 -49.67 39.01
CA LEU A 426 18.40 -48.95 39.85
C LEU A 426 16.98 -49.42 39.50
N VAL A 427 16.46 -50.35 40.30
CA VAL A 427 15.05 -50.70 40.49
C VAL A 427 14.18 -50.55 39.23
N THR A 428 14.07 -51.61 38.44
CA THR A 428 13.25 -51.64 37.20
C THR A 428 11.76 -51.87 37.46
N ARG A 429 11.39 -52.34 38.66
CA ARG A 429 10.01 -52.56 39.09
C ARG A 429 9.92 -52.47 40.61
N VAL A 430 8.91 -51.77 41.11
CA VAL A 430 8.53 -51.77 42.53
C VAL A 430 7.10 -52.27 42.61
N ASP A 431 6.90 -53.38 43.31
CA ASP A 431 5.59 -53.93 43.57
C ASP A 431 5.16 -53.60 45.00
N TYR A 432 3.91 -53.16 45.15
CA TYR A 432 3.27 -53.03 46.45
C TYR A 432 1.93 -53.77 46.42
N ALA A 433 1.75 -54.69 47.36
CA ALA A 433 0.51 -55.42 47.56
C ALA A 433 0.05 -55.27 49.01
N GLN A 434 -1.25 -55.08 49.22
CA GLN A 434 -1.82 -55.12 50.56
C GLN A 434 -1.71 -56.54 51.13
N PRO A 435 -1.61 -56.71 52.47
CA PRO A 435 -1.59 -58.04 53.08
C PRO A 435 -2.78 -58.89 52.62
N GLY A 436 -2.48 -60.06 52.04
CA GLY A 436 -3.50 -60.98 51.48
C GLY A 436 -3.88 -60.76 50.02
N ALA A 437 -3.24 -59.82 49.30
CA ALA A 437 -3.36 -59.72 47.84
C ALA A 437 -2.23 -60.51 47.15
N GLU A 438 -2.58 -61.32 46.16
CA GLU A 438 -1.59 -62.06 45.36
C GLU A 438 -0.90 -61.13 44.35
N LEU A 439 0.43 -61.20 44.32
CA LEU A 439 1.29 -60.59 43.30
C LEU A 439 1.45 -61.58 42.16
N GLY A 440 0.72 -61.38 41.07
CA GLY A 440 0.82 -62.22 39.88
C GLY A 440 1.25 -61.42 38.66
N ASP A 441 2.37 -61.78 38.05
CA ASP A 441 2.78 -61.28 36.73
C ASP A 441 1.97 -62.01 35.64
N SER A 442 0.66 -61.76 35.62
CA SER A 442 -0.26 -62.47 34.74
C SER A 442 -0.13 -62.01 33.28
N GLU A 443 -0.40 -62.93 32.34
CA GLU A 443 -0.48 -62.60 30.91
C GLU A 443 -1.43 -61.43 30.64
N PHE A 444 -2.52 -61.37 31.40
CA PHE A 444 -3.47 -60.26 31.45
C PHE A 444 -2.82 -58.89 31.75
N LEU A 445 -1.96 -58.79 32.76
CA LEU A 445 -1.28 -57.53 33.09
C LEU A 445 -0.30 -57.11 32.00
N ARG A 446 0.41 -58.07 31.41
CA ARG A 446 1.33 -57.80 30.29
C ARG A 446 0.59 -57.28 29.06
N ASP A 447 -0.58 -57.84 28.78
CA ASP A 447 -1.43 -57.37 27.70
C ASP A 447 -1.99 -55.96 27.97
N ALA A 448 -2.40 -55.67 29.21
CA ALA A 448 -2.84 -54.34 29.61
C ALA A 448 -1.70 -53.30 29.50
N GLN A 449 -0.47 -53.66 29.91
CA GLN A 449 0.72 -52.81 29.76
C GLN A 449 1.07 -52.57 28.29
N ARG A 450 1.06 -53.63 27.47
CA ARG A 450 1.28 -53.50 26.02
C ARG A 450 0.23 -52.60 25.38
N ALA A 451 -1.04 -52.76 25.75
CA ALA A 451 -2.11 -51.90 25.25
C ALA A 451 -1.92 -50.43 25.64
N ALA A 452 -1.54 -50.14 26.89
CA ALA A 452 -1.24 -48.78 27.35
C ALA A 452 -0.04 -48.15 26.62
N MET A 453 0.99 -48.95 26.33
CA MET A 453 2.16 -48.50 25.55
C MET A 453 1.81 -48.23 24.07
N VAL A 454 1.05 -49.11 23.43
CA VAL A 454 0.67 -48.98 22.00
C VAL A 454 -0.31 -47.84 21.77
N HIS A 455 -1.30 -47.69 22.66
CA HIS A 455 -2.29 -46.61 22.54
C HIS A 455 -1.83 -45.30 23.17
N GLU A 456 -0.67 -45.31 23.82
CA GLU A 456 -0.10 -44.18 24.54
C GLU A 456 -1.10 -43.44 25.44
N ARG A 457 -1.95 -44.16 26.17
CA ARG A 457 -2.97 -43.56 27.05
C ARG A 457 -3.28 -44.50 28.20
N ALA A 458 -3.98 -44.00 29.22
CA ALA A 458 -4.49 -44.86 30.27
C ALA A 458 -5.42 -45.93 29.66
N VAL A 459 -5.17 -47.19 30.00
CA VAL A 459 -5.96 -48.34 29.58
C VAL A 459 -6.51 -49.03 30.82
N VAL A 460 -7.82 -49.22 30.81
CA VAL A 460 -8.52 -50.09 31.76
C VAL A 460 -8.79 -51.40 31.05
N LEU A 461 -8.31 -52.50 31.64
CA LEU A 461 -8.59 -53.84 31.16
C LEU A 461 -9.32 -54.60 32.27
N ASP A 462 -10.43 -55.24 31.94
CA ASP A 462 -11.15 -56.15 32.83
C ASP A 462 -10.82 -57.59 32.45
N GLY A 463 -10.43 -58.38 33.44
CA GLY A 463 -10.13 -59.80 33.29
C GLY A 463 -11.41 -60.61 33.05
N PRO A 464 -11.28 -61.84 32.54
CA PRO A 464 -12.43 -62.70 32.28
C PRO A 464 -13.28 -62.88 33.54
N PRO A 465 -14.62 -62.85 33.43
CA PRO A 465 -15.51 -63.00 34.58
C PRO A 465 -15.30 -64.36 35.26
N ARG A 466 -15.54 -64.44 36.58
CA ARG A 466 -15.50 -65.69 37.37
C ARG A 466 -16.43 -66.74 36.74
N THR A 467 -15.89 -67.65 35.92
CA THR A 467 -16.64 -68.81 35.43
C THR A 467 -16.48 -69.95 36.41
N LYS A 468 -17.59 -70.48 36.96
CA LYS A 468 -17.57 -71.80 37.59
C LYS A 468 -17.14 -72.81 36.53
N GLY A 469 -16.10 -73.58 36.82
CA GLY A 469 -15.64 -74.65 35.92
C GLY A 469 -16.81 -75.54 35.51
N SER A 470 -16.97 -75.73 34.20
CA SER A 470 -17.74 -76.85 33.67
C SER A 470 -17.08 -78.13 34.14
N GLU A 471 -17.85 -79.02 34.77
CA GLU A 471 -17.42 -80.34 35.20
C GLU A 471 -16.84 -81.12 33.99
N GLY A 472 -15.52 -81.28 33.96
CA GLY A 472 -14.87 -82.21 33.04
C GLY A 472 -13.65 -81.67 32.29
N ALA A 473 -12.59 -81.32 33.00
CA ALA A 473 -11.20 -81.44 32.54
C ALA A 473 -10.25 -81.28 33.75
N GLY A 474 -9.01 -81.76 33.60
CA GLY A 474 -8.12 -82.16 34.68
C GLY A 474 -7.61 -81.05 35.63
N LYS A 475 -7.08 -81.52 36.76
CA LYS A 475 -6.43 -80.76 37.83
C LYS A 475 -5.35 -79.80 37.31
N GLN A 476 -5.70 -78.52 37.10
CA GLN A 476 -4.87 -77.31 37.31
C GLN A 476 -5.56 -76.00 36.88
N ASP A 477 -6.89 -75.97 36.69
CA ASP A 477 -7.60 -74.70 36.46
C ASP A 477 -7.76 -73.94 37.78
N GLU A 478 -6.70 -73.20 38.09
CA GLU A 478 -6.58 -72.20 39.14
C GLU A 478 -7.77 -71.23 39.07
N TYR A 479 -8.43 -71.02 40.21
CA TYR A 479 -9.55 -70.10 40.37
C TYR A 479 -9.15 -68.69 39.87
N ARG A 480 -9.50 -68.32 38.64
CA ARG A 480 -9.28 -66.95 38.14
C ARG A 480 -10.27 -66.00 38.83
N GLU A 481 -9.78 -65.31 39.86
CA GLU A 481 -10.53 -64.22 40.50
C GLU A 481 -10.80 -63.10 39.49
N ALA A 482 -11.87 -62.34 39.72
CA ALA A 482 -12.22 -61.23 38.83
C ALA A 482 -11.19 -60.11 39.02
N GLN A 483 -10.30 -59.96 38.03
CA GLN A 483 -9.20 -58.99 38.04
C GLN A 483 -9.56 -57.78 37.18
N THR A 484 -9.15 -56.58 37.60
CA THR A 484 -9.22 -55.36 36.77
C THR A 484 -7.93 -54.58 36.96
N ALA A 485 -7.40 -54.02 35.87
CA ALA A 485 -6.16 -53.27 35.89
C ALA A 485 -6.32 -51.92 35.20
N LEU A 486 -5.89 -50.87 35.87
CA LEU A 486 -5.66 -49.55 35.29
C LEU A 486 -4.16 -49.42 35.05
N VAL A 487 -3.77 -49.33 33.79
CA VAL A 487 -2.38 -49.10 33.40
C VAL A 487 -2.26 -47.71 32.80
N VAL A 488 -1.38 -46.91 33.37
CA VAL A 488 -1.10 -45.54 32.94
C VAL A 488 0.34 -45.46 32.45
N PRO A 489 0.61 -44.99 31.21
CA PRO A 489 1.97 -44.81 30.75
C PRO A 489 2.66 -43.65 31.49
N LEU A 490 3.90 -43.86 31.92
CA LEU A 490 4.77 -42.80 32.40
C LEU A 490 5.35 -42.06 31.19
N LYS A 491 4.73 -40.94 30.83
CA LYS A 491 5.15 -40.10 29.70
C LYS A 491 6.04 -38.97 30.16
N LEU A 492 7.20 -38.85 29.53
CA LEU A 492 8.06 -37.68 29.63
C LEU A 492 8.11 -37.02 28.24
N ARG A 493 7.40 -35.89 28.10
CA ARG A 493 7.19 -35.24 26.79
C ARG A 493 6.50 -36.21 25.82
N GLU A 494 7.11 -36.52 24.67
CA GLU A 494 6.58 -37.44 23.65
C GLU A 494 7.08 -38.89 23.81
N GLN A 495 7.66 -39.25 24.96
CA GLN A 495 8.30 -40.55 25.12
C GLN A 495 7.80 -41.28 26.37
N ILE A 496 7.41 -42.54 26.20
CA ILE A 496 7.02 -43.42 27.30
C ILE A 496 8.29 -44.04 27.89
N ILE A 497 8.53 -43.80 29.17
CA ILE A 497 9.69 -44.32 29.91
C ILE A 497 9.32 -45.53 30.80
N GLY A 498 8.04 -45.84 30.94
CA GLY A 498 7.55 -46.98 31.72
C GLY A 498 6.03 -46.96 31.88
N THR A 499 5.51 -47.79 32.79
CA THR A 499 4.08 -47.86 33.12
C THR A 499 3.87 -47.87 34.61
N MET A 500 2.82 -47.20 35.07
CA MET A 500 2.27 -47.33 36.41
C MET A 500 1.02 -48.19 36.35
N THR A 501 0.98 -49.26 37.13
CA THR A 501 -0.12 -50.25 37.10
C THR A 501 -0.82 -50.31 38.45
N LEU A 502 -2.13 -50.14 38.43
CA LEU A 502 -3.04 -50.36 39.55
C LEU A 502 -3.85 -51.62 39.26
N HIS A 503 -3.61 -52.69 40.02
CA HIS A 503 -4.27 -53.99 39.83
C HIS A 503 -5.16 -54.31 41.03
N GLU A 504 -6.45 -54.51 40.78
CA GLU A 504 -7.39 -55.01 41.78
C GLU A 504 -7.68 -56.49 41.47
N THR A 505 -7.35 -57.35 42.43
CA THR A 505 -7.48 -58.81 42.33
C THR A 505 -8.68 -59.35 43.11
N ARG A 506 -9.20 -58.59 44.08
CA ARG A 506 -10.21 -59.08 45.03
C ARG A 506 -11.65 -58.89 44.55
N ARG A 507 -11.88 -57.98 43.61
CA ARG A 507 -13.21 -57.63 43.11
C ARG A 507 -13.16 -57.04 41.70
N GLN A 508 -14.21 -57.32 40.91
CA GLN A 508 -14.44 -56.61 39.65
C GLN A 508 -15.05 -55.24 39.98
N ARG A 509 -14.22 -54.19 39.94
CA ARG A 509 -14.65 -52.81 40.18
C ARG A 509 -14.33 -51.97 38.94
N PRO A 510 -15.30 -51.24 38.37
CA PRO A 510 -15.00 -50.27 37.32
C PRO A 510 -14.21 -49.10 37.90
N TRP A 511 -13.15 -48.68 37.19
CA TRP A 511 -12.41 -47.45 37.48
C TRP A 511 -13.21 -46.25 37.02
N ASP A 512 -13.42 -45.28 37.91
CA ASP A 512 -14.13 -44.05 37.54
C ASP A 512 -13.23 -43.04 36.81
N ALA A 513 -13.83 -42.05 36.14
CA ALA A 513 -13.08 -41.04 35.38
C ALA A 513 -12.19 -40.16 36.27
N GLY A 514 -12.54 -39.97 37.55
CA GLY A 514 -11.74 -39.22 38.52
C GLY A 514 -10.51 -39.99 38.96
N GLU A 515 -10.63 -41.29 39.19
CA GLU A 515 -9.52 -42.21 39.51
C GLU A 515 -8.53 -42.32 38.35
N ILE A 516 -9.02 -42.38 37.11
CA ILE A 516 -8.17 -42.37 35.91
C ILE A 516 -7.40 -41.05 35.83
N ALA A 517 -8.09 -39.90 35.90
CA ALA A 517 -7.44 -38.59 35.81
C ALA A 517 -6.43 -38.35 36.95
N MET A 518 -6.74 -38.80 38.16
CA MET A 518 -5.81 -38.74 39.29
C MET A 518 -4.57 -39.60 39.04
N SER A 519 -4.76 -40.81 38.53
CA SER A 519 -3.66 -41.72 38.20
C SER A 519 -2.78 -41.17 37.07
N GLU A 520 -3.37 -40.52 36.07
CA GLU A 520 -2.63 -39.79 35.02
C GLU A 520 -1.81 -38.63 35.59
N THR A 521 -2.38 -37.84 36.48
CA THR A 521 -1.67 -36.73 37.15
C THR A 521 -0.50 -37.24 37.99
N ILE A 522 -0.70 -38.34 38.74
CA ILE A 522 0.37 -38.97 39.53
C ILE A 522 1.44 -39.55 38.60
N ALA A 523 1.04 -40.21 37.51
CA ALA A 523 1.97 -40.76 36.53
C ALA A 523 2.86 -39.67 35.92
N GLU A 524 2.31 -38.51 35.60
CA GLU A 524 3.07 -37.35 35.09
C GLU A 524 4.08 -36.84 36.12
N GLN A 525 3.66 -36.68 37.38
CA GLN A 525 4.53 -36.24 38.47
C GLN A 525 5.63 -37.27 38.79
N VAL A 526 5.32 -38.57 38.72
CA VAL A 526 6.29 -39.66 38.87
C VAL A 526 7.29 -39.61 37.73
N ALA A 527 6.85 -39.50 36.48
CA ALA A 527 7.74 -39.42 35.32
C ALA A 527 8.73 -38.25 35.44
N LEU A 528 8.26 -37.06 35.84
CA LEU A 528 9.12 -35.90 36.10
C LEU A 528 10.10 -36.12 37.25
N SER A 529 9.64 -36.77 38.33
CA SER A 529 10.48 -37.03 39.50
C SER A 529 11.58 -38.04 39.19
N VAL A 530 11.29 -39.11 38.44
CA VAL A 530 12.30 -40.08 38.03
C VAL A 530 13.29 -39.45 37.04
N GLU A 531 12.85 -38.57 36.13
CA GLU A 531 13.77 -37.80 35.28
C GLU A 531 14.72 -36.92 36.11
N ASN A 532 14.22 -36.24 37.13
CA ASN A 532 15.07 -35.44 38.03
C ASN A 532 16.10 -36.30 38.78
N LEU A 533 15.71 -37.50 39.22
CA LEU A 533 16.62 -38.44 39.87
C LEU A 533 17.70 -38.93 38.90
N ARG A 534 17.31 -39.28 37.66
CA ARG A 534 18.23 -39.67 36.60
C ARG A 534 19.23 -38.55 36.27
N LEU A 535 18.76 -37.31 36.15
CA LEU A 535 19.60 -36.13 35.90
C LEU A 535 20.56 -35.86 37.06
N MET A 536 20.12 -35.99 38.31
CA MET A 536 20.97 -35.84 39.48
C MET A 536 22.06 -36.92 39.52
N ASP A 537 21.71 -38.17 39.22
CA ASP A 537 22.66 -39.27 39.16
C ASP A 537 23.72 -39.05 38.07
N GLU A 538 23.33 -38.58 36.89
CA GLU A 538 24.26 -38.22 35.81
C GLU A 538 25.21 -37.09 36.23
N VAL A 539 24.68 -36.03 36.87
CA VAL A 539 25.50 -34.93 37.40
C VAL A 539 26.48 -35.43 38.45
N GLN A 540 26.06 -36.33 39.34
CA GLN A 540 26.93 -36.91 40.37
C GLN A 540 28.02 -37.78 39.75
N ARG A 541 27.69 -38.64 38.78
CA ARG A 541 28.67 -39.47 38.05
C ARG A 541 29.70 -38.62 37.32
N ARG A 542 29.25 -37.56 36.64
CA ARG A 542 30.12 -36.61 35.95
C ARG A 542 31.05 -35.88 36.92
N ALA A 543 30.52 -35.36 38.01
CA ALA A 543 31.31 -34.68 39.04
C ALA A 543 32.32 -35.61 39.74
N ALA A 544 31.95 -36.87 39.98
CA ALA A 544 32.85 -37.88 40.54
C ALA A 544 34.01 -38.18 39.59
N ARG A 545 33.73 -38.33 38.28
CA ARG A 545 34.76 -38.52 37.25
C ARG A 545 35.71 -37.32 37.16
N GLU A 546 35.18 -36.10 37.15
CA GLU A 546 35.98 -34.88 37.09
C GLU A 546 36.88 -34.73 38.33
N ARG A 547 36.34 -35.01 39.53
CA ARG A 547 37.13 -35.04 40.78
C ARG A 547 38.28 -36.06 40.70
N LEU A 548 38.00 -37.28 40.25
CA LEU A 548 39.01 -38.33 40.11
C LEU A 548 40.13 -37.92 39.14
N VAL A 549 39.76 -37.36 37.98
CA VAL A 549 40.74 -36.86 37.00
C VAL A 549 41.59 -35.72 37.60
N GLY A 550 40.97 -34.81 38.35
CA GLY A 550 41.66 -33.74 39.05
C GLY A 550 42.65 -34.26 40.10
N GLU A 551 42.23 -35.19 40.95
CA GLU A 551 43.07 -35.81 41.99
C GLU A 551 44.29 -36.52 41.38
N ILE A 552 44.11 -37.29 40.31
CA ILE A 552 45.21 -37.95 39.60
C ILE A 552 46.16 -36.92 38.98
N SER A 553 45.61 -35.87 38.36
CA SER A 553 46.42 -34.79 37.76
C SER A 553 47.26 -34.06 38.81
N ASP A 554 46.69 -33.76 39.98
CA ASP A 554 47.38 -33.11 41.10
C ASP A 554 48.50 -33.99 41.65
N GLN A 555 48.29 -35.31 41.76
CA GLN A 555 49.33 -36.25 42.19
C GLN A 555 50.46 -36.34 41.16
N MET A 556 50.12 -36.38 39.87
CA MET A 556 51.10 -36.38 38.79
C MET A 556 51.93 -35.08 38.77
N GLN A 557 51.30 -33.92 39.00
CA GLN A 557 52.01 -32.63 39.05
C GLN A 557 52.95 -32.49 40.26
N ARG A 558 52.68 -33.21 41.35
CA ARG A 558 53.56 -33.23 42.53
C ARG A 558 54.82 -34.09 42.34
N ALA A 559 54.91 -34.88 41.27
CA ALA A 559 56.10 -35.67 40.99
C ALA A 559 57.29 -34.76 40.65
N THR A 560 58.42 -34.95 41.36
CA THR A 560 59.62 -34.13 41.20
C THR A 560 60.59 -34.64 40.13
N ASP A 561 60.35 -35.84 39.60
CA ASP A 561 61.16 -36.48 38.57
C ASP A 561 60.31 -37.33 37.61
N MET A 562 60.83 -37.57 36.41
CA MET A 562 60.13 -38.30 35.34
C MET A 562 59.82 -39.76 35.72
N GLY A 563 60.70 -40.43 36.48
CA GLY A 563 60.48 -41.81 36.90
C GLY A 563 59.31 -41.93 37.87
N SER A 564 59.23 -41.01 38.83
CA SER A 564 58.10 -40.91 39.76
C SER A 564 56.79 -40.59 39.06
N LEU A 565 56.79 -39.68 38.08
CA LEU A 565 55.61 -39.34 37.30
C LEU A 565 55.06 -40.57 36.55
N LEU A 566 55.91 -41.28 35.80
CA LEU A 566 55.51 -42.46 35.02
C LEU A 566 54.98 -43.60 35.89
N ARG A 567 55.60 -43.82 37.06
CA ARG A 567 55.16 -44.83 38.02
C ARG A 567 53.78 -44.47 38.59
N ILE A 568 53.58 -43.24 39.06
CA ILE A 568 52.29 -42.77 39.58
C ILE A 568 51.22 -42.91 38.51
N THR A 569 51.50 -42.51 37.26
CA THR A 569 50.55 -42.66 36.15
C THR A 569 50.19 -44.13 35.89
N ALA A 570 51.17 -45.04 35.89
CA ALA A 570 50.91 -46.46 35.68
C ALA A 570 50.08 -47.06 36.83
N GLU A 571 50.41 -46.76 38.08
CA GLU A 571 49.71 -47.23 39.28
C GLU A 571 48.26 -46.73 39.30
N GLU A 572 48.05 -45.45 39.02
CA GLU A 572 46.72 -44.83 39.01
C GLU A 572 45.85 -45.32 37.86
N LEU A 573 46.40 -45.48 36.65
CA LEU A 573 45.67 -46.09 35.53
C LEU A 573 45.23 -47.52 35.87
N ASN A 574 46.11 -48.32 36.47
CA ASN A 574 45.78 -49.69 36.84
C ASN A 574 44.68 -49.74 37.90
N ARG A 575 44.80 -48.88 38.91
CA ARG A 575 43.84 -48.76 40.03
C ARG A 575 42.45 -48.36 39.55
N VAL A 576 42.37 -47.37 38.67
CA VAL A 576 41.08 -46.79 38.21
C VAL A 576 40.39 -47.66 37.17
N LEU A 577 41.14 -48.21 36.21
CA LEU A 577 40.57 -48.98 35.11
C LEU A 577 40.42 -50.47 35.41
N GLY A 578 40.90 -50.94 36.58
CA GLY A 578 40.82 -52.35 36.97
C GLY A 578 41.66 -53.27 36.09
N GLY A 579 42.79 -52.76 35.58
CA GLY A 579 43.70 -53.54 34.75
C GLY A 579 44.44 -54.61 35.57
N SER A 580 44.89 -55.68 34.90
CA SER A 580 45.79 -56.67 35.50
C SER A 580 47.26 -56.22 35.45
N ARG A 581 47.63 -55.35 34.50
CA ARG A 581 48.94 -54.70 34.41
C ARG A 581 48.81 -53.39 33.64
N ALA A 582 49.43 -52.32 34.14
CA ALA A 582 49.63 -51.07 33.43
C ALA A 582 51.11 -50.67 33.46
N TYR A 583 51.60 -50.10 32.37
CA TYR A 583 52.95 -49.52 32.28
C TYR A 583 52.92 -48.33 31.34
N VAL A 584 53.76 -47.33 31.59
CA VAL A 584 53.92 -46.17 30.72
C VAL A 584 55.34 -46.22 30.14
N ARG A 585 55.46 -46.21 28.81
CA ARG A 585 56.74 -46.28 28.10
C ARG A 585 56.95 -45.01 27.29
N LEU A 586 58.10 -44.38 27.47
CA LEU A 586 58.55 -43.23 26.66
C LEU A 586 59.62 -43.71 25.68
N GLY A 587 59.56 -43.23 24.44
CA GLY A 587 60.56 -43.57 23.43
C GLY A 587 60.33 -42.83 22.12
N VAL A 588 61.35 -42.81 21.26
CA VAL A 588 61.23 -42.32 19.88
C VAL A 588 60.53 -43.38 19.05
N ALA A 589 59.66 -43.01 18.11
CA ALA A 589 58.75 -43.93 17.41
C ALA A 589 59.42 -45.21 16.87
N ALA A 590 60.66 -45.13 16.37
CA ALA A 590 61.44 -46.27 15.86
C ALA A 590 61.82 -47.30 16.94
N GLY A 591 62.01 -46.89 18.20
CA GLY A 591 62.34 -47.78 19.33
C GLY A 591 61.12 -48.37 20.04
N LEU A 592 59.94 -47.73 19.92
CA LEU A 592 58.71 -48.26 20.51
C LEU A 592 58.14 -49.45 19.72
N ALA A 593 58.43 -49.55 18.43
CA ALA A 593 57.92 -50.61 17.56
C ALA A 593 58.71 -51.94 17.64
N GLY A 594 59.87 -51.98 18.31
CA GLY A 594 60.88 -53.05 18.12
C GLY A 594 60.97 -54.18 19.15
N GLU A 595 60.19 -54.18 20.23
CA GLU A 595 60.30 -55.21 21.27
C GLU A 595 58.92 -55.80 21.63
N THR A 596 58.52 -56.84 20.90
CA THR A 596 57.47 -57.78 21.26
C THR A 596 58.04 -59.20 21.21
N GLU A 597 58.98 -59.52 22.09
CA GLU A 597 59.32 -60.91 22.42
C GLU A 597 59.70 -60.98 23.90
N HIS A 598 58.75 -61.40 24.73
CA HIS A 598 58.89 -62.35 25.85
C HIS A 598 57.57 -62.53 26.59
#